data_AF-A0A3C7WA00-F1
#
_entry.id   AF-A0A3C7WA00-F1
#
_cell.length_a   1.000
_cell.length_b   1.000
_cell.length_c   1.000
_cell.angle_alpha   90.00
_cell.angle_beta   90.00
_cell.angle_gamma   90.00
#
_symmetry.space_group_name_H-M   'P 1'
#
loop_
_entity.id
_entity.type
_entity.pdbx_description
1 polymer ?
#
loop_
_entity_poly.entity_id
_entity_poly.type
_entity_poly.pdbx_seq_one_letter_code
_entity_poly.pdbx_strand_id
1 'polypeptide(L)'
;VDDPQVAEQVTIQAKYAGYIERQAEEIARLARHESLALPDSLDYAAVDGLSHEVRSKLADARPATLGQAARVPGVTPAAISLLLVHLKKREGLARAATRKSA
;
A
#
# COMPACT_ATOMS: atom_id res chain seq x y z
N VAL A 1 21.80 24.20 -24.69
CA VAL A 1 22.13 23.36 -23.52
C VAL A 1 23.10 22.36 -24.09
N ASP A 2 24.39 22.66 -24.01
CA ASP A 2 25.38 22.06 -24.91
C ASP A 2 26.16 20.93 -24.23
N ASP A 3 25.85 20.67 -22.96
CA ASP A 3 26.29 19.51 -22.21
C ASP A 3 25.34 18.32 -22.48
N PRO A 4 25.84 17.23 -23.10
CA PRO A 4 25.03 16.04 -23.39
C PRO A 4 24.39 15.41 -22.14
N GLN A 5 25.05 15.46 -20.98
CA GLN A 5 24.53 14.88 -19.74
C GLN A 5 23.34 15.69 -19.20
N VAL A 6 23.40 17.02 -19.33
CA VAL A 6 22.29 17.90 -18.94
C VAL A 6 21.10 17.67 -19.87
N ALA A 7 21.33 17.56 -21.19
CA ALA A 7 20.27 17.29 -22.15
C ALA A 7 19.60 15.92 -21.93
N GLU A 8 20.39 14.89 -21.60
CA GLU A 8 19.89 13.56 -21.24
C GLU A 8 19.03 13.62 -19.98
N GLN A 9 19.52 14.26 -18.92
CA GLN A 9 18.80 14.34 -17.64
C GLN A 9 17.48 15.10 -17.78
N VAL A 10 17.46 16.22 -18.52
CA VAL A 10 16.21 16.97 -18.81
C VAL A 10 15.22 16.08 -19.58
N THR A 11 15.72 15.28 -20.52
CA THR A 11 14.88 14.34 -21.29
C THR A 11 14.31 13.23 -20.41
N ILE A 12 15.13 12.63 -19.53
CA ILE A 12 14.68 11.63 -18.56
C ILE A 12 13.62 12.22 -17.63
N GLN A 13 13.88 13.39 -17.05
CA GLN A 13 12.93 14.05 -16.17
C GLN A 13 11.61 14.35 -16.88
N ALA A 14 11.65 14.91 -18.09
CA ALA A 14 10.43 15.18 -18.87
C ALA A 14 9.64 13.89 -19.19
N LYS A 15 10.32 12.80 -19.55
CA LYS A 15 9.67 11.51 -19.86
C LYS A 15 9.01 10.87 -18.64
N TYR A 16 9.62 11.01 -17.45
CA TYR A 16 9.18 10.29 -16.26
C TYR A 16 8.45 11.15 -15.21
N ALA A 17 8.40 12.48 -15.38
CA ALA A 17 7.82 13.41 -14.41
C ALA A 17 6.44 12.98 -13.91
N GLY A 18 5.50 12.70 -14.81
CA GLY A 18 4.14 12.28 -14.43
C GLY A 18 4.08 10.94 -13.69
N TYR A 19 4.98 10.01 -14.00
CA TYR A 19 5.06 8.73 -13.29
C TYR A 19 5.60 8.91 -11.87
N ILE A 20 6.65 9.71 -11.73
CA ILE A 20 7.27 10.02 -10.44
C ILE A 20 6.28 10.78 -9.55
N GLU A 21 5.58 11.76 -10.10
CA GLU A 21 4.55 12.52 -9.38
C GLU A 21 3.43 11.59 -8.89
N ARG A 22 2.88 10.73 -9.77
CA ARG A 22 1.86 9.76 -9.38
C ARG A 22 2.35 8.81 -8.29
N GLN A 23 3.58 8.30 -8.40
CA GLN A 23 4.16 7.44 -7.36
C GLN A 23 4.34 8.18 -6.03
N ALA A 24 4.78 9.43 -6.07
CA ALA A 24 4.91 10.26 -4.88
C ALA A 24 3.56 10.49 -4.18
N GLU A 25 2.49 10.73 -4.95
CA GLU A 25 1.13 10.84 -4.41
C GLU A 25 0.63 9.54 -3.78
N GLU A 26 0.91 8.38 -4.41
CA GLU A 26 0.57 7.07 -3.86
C GLU A 26 1.29 6.82 -2.53
N ILE A 27 2.59 7.12 -2.46
CA ILE A 27 3.39 7.02 -1.22
C ILE A 27 2.83 7.94 -0.14
N ALA A 28 2.57 9.21 -0.47
CA ALA A 28 2.03 10.18 0.49
C ALA A 28 0.67 9.75 1.04
N ARG A 29 -0.19 9.18 0.20
CA ARG A 29 -1.49 8.63 0.63
C ARG A 29 -1.33 7.44 1.57
N LEU A 30 -0.39 6.54 1.29
CA LEU A 30 -0.11 5.39 2.16
C LEU A 30 0.49 5.85 3.51
N ALA A 31 1.36 6.86 3.51
CA ALA A 31 1.94 7.42 4.72
C ALA A 31 0.89 7.97 5.69
N ARG A 32 -0.21 8.56 5.18
CA ARG A 32 -1.34 9.01 6.02
C ARG A 32 -2.04 7.88 6.78
N HIS A 33 -1.82 6.63 6.38
CA HIS A 33 -2.41 5.44 6.99
C HIS A 33 -1.40 4.65 7.84
N GLU A 34 -0.22 5.20 8.12
CA GLU A 34 0.85 4.51 8.86
C GLU A 34 0.38 3.99 10.24
N SER A 35 -0.47 4.76 10.92
CA SER A 35 -1.03 4.41 12.23
C SER A 35 -2.30 3.57 12.18
N LEU A 36 -2.78 3.19 10.99
CA LEU A 36 -3.99 2.38 10.86
C LEU A 36 -3.74 1.00 11.50
N ALA A 37 -4.50 0.70 12.55
CA ALA A 37 -4.41 -0.57 13.25
C ALA A 37 -4.89 -1.73 12.37
N LEU A 38 -4.14 -2.83 12.40
CA LEU A 38 -4.51 -4.09 11.79
C LEU A 38 -5.18 -4.97 12.84
N PRO A 39 -6.34 -5.58 12.55
CA PRO A 39 -6.96 -6.53 13.48
C PRO A 39 -6.04 -7.73 13.72
N ASP A 40 -5.90 -8.16 14.97
CA ASP A 40 -5.10 -9.37 15.31
C ASP A 40 -5.63 -10.63 14.60
N SER A 41 -6.94 -10.67 14.36
CA SER A 41 -7.65 -11.73 13.65
C SER A 41 -7.61 -11.61 12.13
N LEU A 42 -6.82 -10.67 11.58
CA LEU A 42 -6.70 -10.51 10.14
C LEU A 42 -6.08 -11.78 9.51
N ASP A 43 -6.80 -12.32 8.54
CA ASP A 43 -6.33 -13.40 7.70
C ASP A 43 -5.72 -12.83 6.41
N TYR A 44 -4.39 -12.85 6.32
CA TYR A 44 -3.66 -12.38 5.14
C TYR A 44 -3.92 -13.26 3.90
N ALA A 45 -4.36 -14.51 4.08
CA ALA A 45 -4.74 -15.36 2.95
C ALA A 45 -6.05 -14.91 2.28
N ALA A 46 -6.90 -14.16 2.99
CA ALA A 46 -8.12 -13.57 2.46
C ALA A 46 -7.89 -12.23 1.73
N VAL A 47 -6.65 -11.74 1.64
CA VAL A 47 -6.33 -10.50 0.94
C VAL A 47 -5.98 -10.79 -0.52
N ASP A 48 -6.91 -10.47 -1.41
CA ASP A 48 -6.77 -10.67 -2.84
C ASP A 48 -5.55 -9.94 -3.42
N GLY A 49 -4.83 -10.59 -4.32
CA GLY A 49 -3.67 -10.03 -5.03
C GLY A 49 -2.34 -10.06 -4.26
N LEU A 50 -2.32 -10.39 -2.96
CA LEU A 50 -1.05 -10.63 -2.25
C LEU A 50 -0.41 -11.93 -2.73
N SER A 51 0.90 -11.90 -3.00
CA SER A 51 1.67 -13.10 -3.31
C SER A 51 1.78 -14.03 -2.11
N HIS A 52 2.07 -15.32 -2.35
CA HIS A 52 2.30 -16.29 -1.27
C HIS A 52 3.43 -15.86 -0.32
N GLU A 53 4.52 -15.31 -0.87
CA GLU A 53 5.64 -14.83 -0.06
C GLU A 53 5.22 -13.67 0.87
N VAL A 54 4.51 -12.68 0.34
CA VAL A 54 4.03 -11.54 1.13
C VAL A 54 3.04 -11.98 2.20
N ARG A 55 2.12 -12.90 1.86
CA ARG A 55 1.17 -13.49 2.82
C ARG A 55 1.90 -14.17 3.97
N SER A 56 2.90 -15.01 3.68
CA SER A 56 3.70 -15.68 4.71
C SER A 56 4.41 -14.67 5.59
N LYS A 57 5.13 -13.72 4.99
CA LYS A 57 5.88 -12.69 5.74
C LYS A 57 5.00 -11.86 6.66
N LEU A 58 3.81 -11.46 6.22
CA LEU A 58 2.86 -10.72 7.05
C LEU A 58 2.23 -11.60 8.13
N ALA A 59 1.93 -12.87 7.82
CA ALA A 59 1.40 -13.82 8.79
C ALA A 59 2.41 -14.18 9.88
N ASP A 60 3.71 -14.20 9.53
CA ASP A 60 4.82 -14.47 10.46
C ASP A 60 5.13 -13.22 11.30
N ALA A 61 5.20 -12.03 10.67
CA ALA A 61 5.54 -10.79 11.34
C ALA A 61 4.41 -10.22 12.23
N ARG A 62 3.15 -10.56 11.93
CA ARG A 62 1.94 -10.07 12.61
C ARG A 62 2.00 -8.58 12.97
N PRO A 63 2.13 -7.69 11.98
CA PRO A 63 2.20 -6.27 12.24
C PRO A 63 0.90 -5.74 12.88
N ALA A 64 1.03 -4.88 13.88
CA ALA A 64 -0.08 -4.23 14.56
C ALA A 64 -0.64 -3.04 13.77
N THR A 65 0.17 -2.46 12.86
CA THR A 65 -0.25 -1.33 12.03
C THR A 65 0.15 -1.51 10.57
N LEU A 66 -0.54 -0.79 9.69
CA LEU A 66 -0.22 -0.73 8.26
C LEU A 66 1.21 -0.21 8.02
N GLY A 67 1.68 0.73 8.84
CA GLY A 67 3.05 1.23 8.81
C GLY A 67 4.08 0.16 9.15
N GLN A 68 3.82 -0.66 10.16
CA GLN A 68 4.69 -1.78 10.51
C GLN A 68 4.72 -2.81 9.37
N ALA A 69 3.57 -3.12 8.76
CA ALA A 69 3.49 -4.00 7.60
C ALA A 69 4.35 -3.50 6.43
N ALA A 70 4.37 -2.18 6.18
CA ALA A 70 5.17 -1.56 5.12
C ALA A 70 6.69 -1.70 5.32
N ARG A 71 7.14 -1.92 6.56
CA ARG A 71 8.56 -2.10 6.89
C ARG A 71 8.99 -3.57 6.91
N VAL A 72 8.07 -4.52 6.73
CA VAL A 72 8.41 -5.95 6.66
C VAL A 72 9.23 -6.20 5.39
N PRO A 73 10.44 -6.82 5.49
CA PRO A 73 11.31 -7.03 4.34
C PRO A 73 10.64 -7.80 3.19
N GLY A 74 10.61 -7.20 2.01
CA GLY A 74 9.99 -7.77 0.80
C GLY A 74 8.48 -7.52 0.70
N VAL A 75 7.88 -6.75 1.62
CA VAL A 75 6.55 -6.20 1.41
C VAL A 75 6.66 -4.91 0.59
N THR A 76 5.86 -4.81 -0.47
CA THR A 76 5.92 -3.68 -1.43
C THR A 76 4.80 -2.66 -1.17
N PRO A 77 4.94 -1.40 -1.64
CA PRO A 77 3.86 -0.41 -1.55
C PRO A 77 2.54 -0.87 -2.19
N ALA A 78 2.62 -1.69 -3.25
CA ALA A 78 1.45 -2.29 -3.88
C ALA A 78 0.73 -3.27 -2.93
N ALA A 79 1.47 -4.11 -2.20
CA ALA A 79 0.88 -5.01 -1.20
C ALA A 79 0.20 -4.23 -0.07
N ILE A 80 0.78 -3.12 0.38
CA ILE A 80 0.17 -2.23 1.38
C ILE A 80 -1.12 -1.60 0.85
N SER A 81 -1.14 -1.21 -0.43
CA SER A 81 -2.35 -0.70 -1.08
C SER A 81 -3.46 -1.75 -1.12
N LEU A 82 -3.14 -3.01 -1.44
CA LEU A 82 -4.10 -4.12 -1.43
C LEU A 82 -4.66 -4.36 -0.03
N LEU A 83 -3.80 -4.33 0.99
CA LEU A 83 -4.20 -4.49 2.38
C LEU A 83 -5.15 -3.35 2.83
N LEU A 84 -4.83 -2.10 2.48
CA LEU A 84 -5.69 -0.95 2.77
C LEU A 84 -7.07 -1.06 2.09
N VAL A 85 -7.13 -1.49 0.84
CA VAL A 85 -8.39 -1.72 0.12
C VAL A 85 -9.22 -2.81 0.79
N HIS A 86 -8.58 -3.92 1.19
CA HIS A 86 -9.24 -5.01 1.90
C HIS A 86 -9.88 -4.54 3.22
N LEU A 87 -9.14 -3.76 4.02
CA LEU A 87 -9.64 -3.20 5.28
C LEU A 87 -10.84 -2.27 5.06
N LYS A 88 -10.76 -1.34 4.10
CA LYS A 88 -11.89 -0.44 3.79
C LYS A 88 -13.13 -1.18 3.33
N LYS A 89 -12.97 -2.26 2.55
CA LYS A 89 -14.08 -3.11 2.12
C LYS A 89 -14.74 -3.79 3.33
N ARG A 90 -13.96 -4.36 4.24
CA ARG A 90 -14.46 -4.96 5.49
C ARG A 90 -15.21 -3.97 6.37
N GLU A 91 -14.68 -2.76 6.56
CA GLU A 91 -15.34 -1.71 7.34
C GLU A 91 -16.68 -1.29 6.72
N GLY A 92 -16.72 -1.10 5.39
CA GLY A 92 -17.96 -0.78 4.67
C GLY A 92 -19.02 -1.87 4.82
N LEU A 93 -18.62 -3.14 4.72
CA LEU A 93 -19.50 -4.29 4.93
C LEU A 93 -20.03 -4.36 6.37
N ALA A 94 -19.16 -4.13 7.36
CA ALA A 94 -19.56 -4.11 8.77
C ALA A 94 -20.62 -3.02 9.03
N ARG A 95 -20.40 -1.79 8.53
CA ARG A 95 -21.36 -0.68 8.66
C ARG A 95 -22.70 -0.96 7.99
N ALA A 96 -22.71 -1.62 6.84
CA ALA A 96 -23.94 -1.99 6.14
C ALA A 96 -24.75 -3.06 6.89
N ALA A 97 -24.08 -4.04 7.50
CA ALA A 97 -24.72 -5.06 8.31
C ALA A 97 -25.42 -4.47 9.55
N THR A 98 -24.78 -3.53 10.25
CA THR A 98 -25.37 -2.88 11.44
C THR A 98 -26.63 -2.09 11.11
N ARG A 99 -26.74 -1.50 9.92
CA ARG A 99 -27.92 -0.72 9.47
C ARG A 99 -29.11 -1.57 9.06
N LYS A 100 -28.90 -2.85 8.69
CA LYS A 100 -29.98 -3.76 8.28
C LYS A 100 -30.64 -4.47 9.48
N SER A 101 -29.98 -4.43 10.63
CA SER A 101 -30.44 -5.04 11.89
C SER A 101 -31.11 -4.05 12.85
N ALA A 102 -31.22 -2.78 12.47
CA ALA A 102 -31.91 -1.71 13.20
C ALA A 102 -33.16 -1.29 12.43
#